data_AF-A0A2V8G6H4-F1
#
_entry.id   AF-A0A2V8G6H4-F1
#
_cell.length_a   1.000
_cell.length_b   1.000
_cell.length_c   1.000
_cell.angle_alpha   90.00
_cell.angle_beta   90.00
_cell.angle_gamma   90.00
#
_symmetry.space_group_name_H-M   'P 1'
#
loop_
_entity.id
_entity.type
_entity.pdbx_description
1 polymer ?
#
loop_
_entity_poly.entity_id
_entity_poly.type
_entity_poly.pdbx_seq_one_letter_code
_entity_poly.pdbx_strand_id
1 'polypeptide(L)' 'MTTETPKTDKTSPIVVDLGKHRRKAIRQLRRGEGPLMDDVRGCVEELRSAGTIAATAQPIVIVVRQRRRKRGMFPGF' A
#
# COMPACT_ATOMS: atom_id res chain seq x y z
N MET A 1 11.76 -32.43 -16.19
CA MET A 1 10.74 -31.50 -15.66
C MET A 1 11.41 -30.15 -15.47
N THR A 2 11.18 -29.22 -16.39
CA THR A 2 11.77 -27.88 -16.32
C THR A 2 10.91 -27.04 -15.38
N THR A 3 11.43 -26.74 -14.20
CA THR A 3 10.80 -25.76 -13.30
C THR A 3 11.13 -24.38 -13.82
N GLU A 4 10.16 -23.70 -14.42
CA GLU A 4 10.26 -22.27 -14.73
C GLU A 4 10.24 -21.49 -13.40
N THR A 5 11.42 -21.13 -12.92
CA THR A 5 11.57 -20.10 -11.90
C THR A 5 10.98 -18.81 -12.49
N PRO A 6 9.98 -18.17 -11.85
CA PRO A 6 9.42 -16.95 -12.40
C PRO A 6 10.54 -15.91 -12.47
N LYS A 7 10.91 -15.52 -13.69
CA LYS A 7 11.77 -14.37 -13.93
C LYS A 7 11.00 -13.15 -13.46
N THR A 8 11.23 -12.75 -12.22
CA THR A 8 10.94 -11.40 -11.75
C THR A 8 11.78 -10.47 -12.61
N ASP A 9 11.17 -9.93 -13.66
CA ASP A 9 11.73 -8.79 -14.38
C ASP A 9 12.04 -7.71 -13.34
N LYS A 10 13.33 -7.40 -13.17
CA LYS A 10 13.85 -6.48 -12.14
C LYS A 10 13.32 -5.04 -12.28
N THR A 11 12.43 -4.79 -13.23
CA THR A 11 11.86 -3.49 -13.60
C THR A 11 10.37 -3.38 -13.23
N SER A 12 9.69 -4.48 -12.89
CA SER A 12 8.26 -4.41 -12.58
C SER A 12 8.01 -3.72 -11.23
N PRO A 13 7.05 -2.78 -11.16
CA PRO A 13 6.72 -2.11 -9.90
C PRO A 13 6.11 -3.10 -8.90
N ILE A 14 6.44 -2.94 -7.63
CA ILE A 14 5.78 -3.67 -6.56
C ILE A 14 4.47 -2.95 -6.23
N VAL A 15 3.36 -3.66 -6.41
CA VAL A 15 2.02 -3.14 -6.11
C VAL A 15 1.58 -3.66 -4.75
N VAL A 16 1.28 -2.74 -3.83
CA VAL A 16 0.73 -3.05 -2.50
C VAL A 16 -0.68 -2.49 -2.39
N ASP A 17 -1.68 -3.36 -2.24
CA ASP A 17 -3.07 -2.96 -1.96
C ASP A 17 -3.30 -2.98 -0.44
N LEU A 18 -3.50 -1.79 0.14
CA LEU A 18 -3.82 -1.64 1.57
C LEU A 18 -5.33 -1.75 1.82
N GLY A 19 -6.12 -1.96 0.78
CA GLY A 19 -7.55 -2.11 0.87
C GLY A 19 -8.28 -0.80 1.14
N LYS A 20 -9.34 -0.87 1.95
CA LYS A 20 -10.27 0.24 2.16
C LYS A 20 -9.96 1.00 3.45
N HIS A 21 -9.75 2.31 3.37
CA HIS A 21 -9.52 3.18 4.53
C HIS A 21 -10.46 4.39 4.60
N ARG A 22 -10.56 5.01 5.78
CA ARG A 22 -11.34 6.24 5.99
C ARG A 22 -10.66 7.42 5.28
N ARG A 23 -11.45 8.40 4.83
CA ARG A 23 -10.97 9.61 4.13
C ARG A 23 -9.84 10.34 4.88
N LYS A 24 -9.92 10.43 6.23
CA LYS A 24 -8.89 11.08 7.06
C LYS A 24 -7.53 10.35 6.94
N ALA A 25 -7.52 9.03 7.05
CA ALA A 25 -6.30 8.22 6.94
C ALA A 25 -5.67 8.33 5.55
N ILE A 26 -6.47 8.30 4.49
CA ILE A 26 -5.97 8.50 3.12
C ILE A 26 -5.36 9.90 2.95
N ARG A 27 -5.97 10.93 3.53
CA ARG A 27 -5.43 12.30 3.48
C ARG A 27 -4.10 12.43 4.23
N GLN A 28 -3.97 11.77 5.38
CA GLN A 28 -2.72 11.74 6.15
C GLN A 28 -1.63 10.97 5.41
N LEU A 29 -1.95 9.79 4.86
CA LEU A 29 -1.02 9.01 4.04
C LEU A 29 -0.47 9.83 2.87
N ARG A 30 -1.32 10.59 2.15
CA ARG A 30 -0.90 11.47 1.04
C ARG A 30 0.08 12.58 1.46
N ARG A 31 0.19 12.88 2.75
CA ARG A 31 1.14 13.85 3.33
C ARG A 31 2.35 13.18 3.97
N GLY A 32 2.42 11.84 3.95
CA GLY A 32 3.47 11.08 4.64
C GLY A 32 3.26 11.00 6.16
N GLU A 33 2.00 11.09 6.64
CA GLU A 33 1.67 11.14 8.06
C GLU A 33 0.67 10.06 8.48
N GLY A 34 0.63 9.80 9.78
CA GLY A 34 -0.43 9.05 10.45
C GLY A 34 -0.31 7.53 10.35
N PRO A 35 -1.22 6.78 10.99
CA PRO A 35 -1.06 5.32 11.18
C PRO A 35 -0.93 4.53 9.88
N LEU A 36 -1.63 4.97 8.83
CA LEU A 36 -1.56 4.31 7.52
C LEU A 36 -0.18 4.47 6.85
N MET A 37 0.56 5.53 7.17
CA MET A 37 1.95 5.70 6.73
C MET A 37 2.89 4.79 7.52
N ASP A 38 2.62 4.57 8.80
CA ASP A 38 3.40 3.64 9.62
C ASP A 38 3.24 2.20 9.10
N ASP A 39 2.01 1.81 8.72
CA ASP A 39 1.72 0.54 8.04
C ASP A 39 2.51 0.40 6.73
N VAL A 40 2.54 1.46 5.92
CA VAL A 40 3.34 1.50 4.67
C VAL A 40 4.82 1.33 4.96
N ARG A 41 5.35 2.04 5.96
CA ARG A 41 6.77 1.95 6.31
C ARG A 41 7.13 0.53 6.75
N GLY A 42 6.31 -0.09 7.59
CA GLY A 42 6.48 -1.49 8.00
C GLY A 42 6.54 -2.44 6.81
N CYS A 43 5.55 -2.35 5.91
CA CYS A 43 5.52 -3.16 4.70
C CYS A 43 6.77 -2.98 3.82
N VAL A 44 7.25 -1.74 3.64
CA VAL A 44 8.46 -1.47 2.86
C VAL A 44 9.71 -2.05 3.53
N GLU A 45 9.83 -1.95 4.85
CA GLU A 45 10.97 -2.52 5.59
C GLU A 45 10.95 -4.05 5.58
N GLU A 46 9.77 -4.68 5.65
CA GLU A 46 9.62 -6.13 5.47
C GLU A 46 10.07 -6.58 4.08
N LEU A 47 9.64 -5.86 3.04
CA LEU A 47 10.04 -6.15 1.65
C LEU A 47 11.54 -5.95 1.41
N ARG A 48 12.15 -4.96 2.07
CA ARG A 48 13.61 -4.77 2.08
C ARG A 48 14.31 -5.93 2.79
N SER A 49 13.84 -6.30 3.97
CA SER A 49 14.41 -7.38 4.79
C SER A 49 14.29 -8.74 4.11
N ALA A 50 13.21 -8.97 3.35
CA ALA A 50 13.02 -10.16 2.53
C ALA A 50 13.85 -10.18 1.24
N GLY A 51 14.66 -9.14 0.97
CA GLY A 51 15.46 -9.03 -0.26
C GLY A 51 14.64 -8.88 -1.53
N THR A 52 13.34 -8.56 -1.40
CA THR A 52 12.42 -8.39 -2.55
C THR A 52 12.65 -7.05 -3.23
N ILE A 53 13.01 -6.02 -2.45
CA ILE A 53 13.41 -4.71 -2.95
C ILE A 53 14.94 -4.63 -2.94
N ALA A 54 15.54 -4.53 -4.12
CA ALA A 54 16.97 -4.21 -4.24
C ALA A 54 17.23 -2.79 -3.72
N ALA A 55 18.42 -2.55 -3.14
CA ALA A 55 18.86 -1.21 -2.74
C ALA A 55 18.80 -0.20 -3.92
N THR A 56 18.91 -0.71 -5.15
CA THR A 56 18.64 0.01 -6.39
C THR A 56 17.13 0.11 -6.60
N ALA A 57 16.59 1.28 -6.28
CA ALA A 57 15.19 1.69 -6.29
C ALA A 57 14.27 0.92 -7.28
N GLN A 58 13.46 0.01 -6.76
CA GLN A 58 12.25 -0.45 -7.43
C GLN A 58 11.09 0.51 -7.14
N PRO A 59 10.29 0.91 -8.14
CA PRO A 59 9.12 1.75 -7.92
C PRO A 59 8.05 1.00 -7.11
N ILE A 60 7.59 1.60 -6.01
CA ILE A 60 6.53 1.06 -5.14
C ILE A 60 5.22 1.79 -5.44
N VAL A 61 4.19 1.04 -5.80
CA VAL A 61 2.85 1.56 -6.08
C VAL A 61 1.91 1.18 -4.95
N ILE A 62 1.42 2.18 -4.22
CA ILE A 62 0.49 1.98 -3.09
C ILE A 62 -0.93 2.29 -3.55
N VAL A 63 -1.79 1.29 -3.54
CA VAL A 63 -3.20 1.43 -3.91
C VAL A 63 -4.04 1.53 -2.64
N VAL A 64 -4.83 2.60 -2.53
CA VAL A 64 -5.77 2.82 -1.42
C VAL A 64 -7.17 3.12 -1.93
N ARG A 65 -8.17 2.44 -1.35
CA ARG A 65 -9.58 2.68 -1.68
C ARG A 65 -10.26 3.44 -0.55
N GLN A 66 -10.97 4.52 -0.88
CA GLN A 66 -11.76 5.22 0.14
C GLN A 66 -13.01 4.40 0.49
N ARG A 67 -13.22 4.13 1.80
CA ARG A 67 -14.49 3.58 2.29
C ARG A 67 -15.62 4.55 1.97
N ARG A 68 -16.67 4.06 1.30
CA ARG A 68 -17.93 4.82 1.12
C ARG A 68 -18.49 5.10 2.51
N ARG A 69 -18.76 6.38 2.81
CA ARG A 69 -19.52 6.72 4.01
C ARG A 69 -20.91 6.13 3.83
N LYS A 70 -21.37 5.29 4.77
CA LYS A 70 -22.79 4.97 4.83
C LYS A 70 -23.49 6.30 5.12
N ARG A 71 -24.33 6.75 4.19
CA ARG A 71 -25.20 7.91 4.39
C ARG A 71 -26.28 7.41 5.35
N GLY A 72 -25.96 7.43 6.64
CA GLY A 72 -26.80 6.92 7.72
C GLY A 72 -27.33 8.07 8.55
N MET A 73 -28.57 8.43 8.26
CA MET A 73 -29.64 8.69 9.23
C MET A 73 -29.33 9.66 10.38
N PHE A 74 -29.29 10.95 10.06
CA PHE A 74 -29.79 11.97 10.99
C PHE A 74 -30.94 12.68 10.26
N PRO A 75 -32.22 12.28 10.45
CA PRO A 75 -33.30 13.24 10.34
C PRO A 75 -33.09 14.26 11.46
N GLY A 76 -33.36 15.53 11.17
CA GLY A 76 -32.94 16.67 11.99
C GLY A 76 -33.17 16.55 13.49
N PHE A 77 -32.21 17.12 14.23
CA PHE A 77 -32.45 17.96 15.39
C PHE A 77 -31.58 19.21 15.22
#